data_AF-A0A0N1KQI1-F1
#
_entry.id   AF-A0A0N1KQI1-F1
#
_cell.length_a   1.000
_cell.length_b   1.000
_cell.length_c   1.000
_cell.angle_alpha   90.00
_cell.angle_beta   90.00
_cell.angle_gamma   90.00
#
_symmetry.space_group_name_H-M   'P 1'
#
loop_
_entity.id
_entity.type
_entity.pdbx_description
1 polymer ?
#
loop_
_entity_poly.entity_id
_entity_poly.type
_entity_poly.pdbx_seq_one_letter_code
_entity_poly.pdbx_strand_id
1 'polypeptide(L)'
;MKVPKITDGELRAAVDLLLMRGAWGVPREEFGRHFGGDRRGRAIIAELRKRGVLPVVVAESPAGDEVYKVADSEEELRAYRQSLLSRIEELHAAVRGLDLAWRHWKAHRSPRWAQPGLFEVADGGGR
;
A
#
# COMPACT_ATOMS: atom_id res chain seq x y z
N MET A 1 5.53 -16.90 -7.95
CA MET A 1 4.48 -16.87 -9.00
C MET A 1 4.39 -15.47 -9.61
N LYS A 2 4.64 -15.35 -10.93
CA LYS A 2 4.35 -14.12 -11.69
C LYS A 2 2.84 -13.90 -11.72
N VAL A 3 2.40 -12.67 -11.48
CA VAL A 3 1.00 -12.30 -11.71
C VAL A 3 0.76 -12.42 -13.23
N PRO A 4 -0.31 -13.10 -13.69
CA PRO A 4 -0.64 -13.15 -15.12
C PRO A 4 -0.68 -11.74 -15.70
N LYS A 5 -0.39 -11.57 -17.00
CA LYS A 5 -0.48 -10.25 -17.63
C LYS A 5 -1.90 -9.69 -17.45
N ILE A 6 -2.01 -8.41 -17.08
CA ILE A 6 -3.30 -7.72 -17.05
C ILE A 6 -3.70 -7.46 -18.50
N THR A 7 -4.91 -7.90 -18.86
CA THR A 7 -5.46 -7.73 -20.21
C THR A 7 -6.13 -6.36 -20.36
N ASP A 8 -6.25 -5.87 -21.58
CA ASP A 8 -6.94 -4.61 -21.84
C ASP A 8 -8.44 -4.73 -21.54
N GLY A 9 -9.03 -5.92 -21.65
CA GLY A 9 -10.41 -6.19 -21.24
C GLY A 9 -10.63 -6.00 -19.74
N GLU A 10 -9.70 -6.49 -18.89
CA GLU A 10 -9.74 -6.23 -17.44
C GLU A 10 -9.60 -4.75 -17.12
N LEU A 11 -8.73 -4.02 -17.84
CA LEU A 11 -8.58 -2.58 -17.64
C LEU A 11 -9.86 -1.82 -18.02
N ARG A 12 -10.50 -2.17 -19.14
CA ARG A 12 -11.78 -1.55 -19.53
C ARG A 12 -12.87 -1.81 -18.50
N ALA A 13 -13.05 -3.06 -18.07
CA ALA A 13 -14.03 -3.42 -17.05
C ALA A 13 -13.78 -2.68 -15.72
N ALA A 14 -12.51 -2.51 -15.33
CA ALA A 14 -12.14 -1.75 -14.13
C ALA A 14 -12.44 -0.26 -14.27
N VAL A 15 -12.18 0.34 -15.44
CA VAL A 15 -12.54 1.73 -15.74
C VAL A 15 -14.05 1.91 -15.64
N ASP A 16 -14.83 1.03 -16.28
CA ASP A 16 -16.29 1.10 -16.27
C ASP A 16 -16.83 1.04 -14.82
N LEU A 17 -16.34 0.09 -14.01
CA LEU A 17 -16.73 -0.04 -12.62
C LEU A 17 -16.40 1.22 -11.78
N LEU A 18 -15.20 1.77 -11.95
CA LEU A 18 -14.76 2.97 -11.23
C LEU A 18 -15.55 4.22 -11.65
N LEU A 19 -15.85 4.37 -12.95
CA LEU A 19 -16.65 5.48 -13.45
C LEU A 19 -18.12 5.37 -13.01
N MET A 20 -18.67 4.16 -12.96
CA MET A 20 -20.04 3.93 -12.46
C MET A 20 -20.18 4.30 -10.97
N ARG A 21 -19.15 4.04 -10.15
CA ARG A 21 -19.17 4.42 -8.72
C ARG A 21 -18.80 5.89 -8.48
N GLY A 22 -18.02 6.49 -9.38
CA GLY A 22 -17.65 7.90 -9.33
C GLY A 22 -16.95 8.28 -8.02
N ALA A 23 -17.41 9.37 -7.39
CA ALA A 23 -16.84 9.92 -6.17
C ALA A 23 -16.96 9.01 -4.94
N TRP A 24 -17.93 8.09 -4.92
CA TRP A 24 -18.13 7.14 -3.82
C TRP A 24 -17.05 6.07 -3.76
N GLY A 25 -16.42 5.76 -4.90
CA GLY A 25 -15.41 4.71 -5.00
C GLY A 25 -15.96 3.29 -4.89
N VAL A 26 -15.07 2.33 -5.09
CA VAL A 26 -15.30 0.90 -4.94
C VAL A 26 -14.47 0.42 -3.75
N PRO A 27 -15.07 -0.20 -2.71
CA PRO A 27 -14.32 -0.83 -1.62
C PRO A 27 -13.29 -1.81 -2.16
N ARG A 28 -12.08 -1.78 -1.62
CA ARG A 28 -10.97 -2.62 -2.10
C ARG A 28 -11.31 -4.10 -2.10
N GLU A 29 -12.01 -4.57 -1.09
CA GLU A 29 -12.46 -5.96 -1.01
C GLU A 29 -13.49 -6.29 -2.11
N GLU A 30 -14.45 -5.39 -2.36
CA GLU A 30 -15.42 -5.54 -3.45
C GLU A 30 -14.76 -5.51 -4.83
N PHE A 31 -13.80 -4.61 -5.03
CA PHE A 31 -13.00 -4.54 -6.24
C PHE A 31 -12.21 -5.85 -6.44
N GLY A 32 -11.57 -6.34 -5.37
CA GLY A 32 -10.89 -7.63 -5.37
C GLY A 32 -11.82 -8.77 -5.80
N ARG A 33 -13.02 -8.87 -5.24
CA ARG A 33 -14.02 -9.89 -5.60
C ARG A 33 -14.39 -9.85 -7.09
N HIS A 34 -14.55 -8.67 -7.69
CA HIS A 34 -14.85 -8.54 -9.12
C HIS A 34 -13.76 -9.11 -10.04
N PHE A 35 -12.49 -9.08 -9.62
CA PHE A 35 -11.35 -9.47 -10.46
C PHE A 35 -10.64 -10.75 -9.98
N GLY A 36 -11.30 -11.58 -9.16
CA GLY A 36 -10.74 -12.87 -8.72
C GLY A 36 -9.71 -12.78 -7.58
N GLY A 37 -9.73 -11.69 -6.81
CA GLY A 37 -9.06 -11.53 -5.52
C GLY A 37 -8.30 -10.22 -5.34
N ASP A 38 -8.02 -9.86 -4.08
CA ASP A 38 -7.32 -8.63 -3.67
C ASP A 38 -5.98 -8.44 -4.40
N ARG A 39 -5.19 -9.52 -4.55
CA ARG A 39 -3.91 -9.46 -5.29
C ARG A 39 -4.09 -9.07 -6.76
N ARG A 40 -5.14 -9.57 -7.43
CA ARG A 40 -5.43 -9.25 -8.84
C ARG A 40 -5.99 -7.84 -8.96
N GLY A 41 -6.90 -7.44 -8.07
CA GLY A 41 -7.44 -6.09 -7.98
C GLY A 41 -6.34 -5.03 -7.84
N ARG A 42 -5.41 -5.20 -6.89
CA ARG A 42 -4.25 -4.30 -6.75
C ARG A 42 -3.40 -4.21 -8.02
N ALA A 43 -3.18 -5.33 -8.69
CA ALA A 43 -2.39 -5.36 -9.92
C ALA A 43 -3.07 -4.57 -11.06
N ILE A 44 -4.39 -4.65 -11.17
CA ILE A 44 -5.18 -3.89 -12.14
C ILE A 44 -5.11 -2.39 -11.84
N ILE A 45 -5.32 -1.97 -10.59
CA ILE A 45 -5.22 -0.56 -10.18
C ILE A 45 -3.81 0.00 -10.43
N ALA A 46 -2.78 -0.78 -10.10
CA ALA A 46 -1.40 -0.40 -10.39
C ALA A 46 -1.15 -0.22 -11.90
N GLU A 47 -1.70 -1.12 -12.73
CA GLU A 47 -1.55 -1.05 -14.18
C GLU A 47 -2.32 0.13 -14.79
N LEU A 48 -3.53 0.45 -14.28
CA LEU A 48 -4.29 1.65 -14.68
C LEU A 48 -3.48 2.92 -14.45
N ARG A 49 -2.88 3.06 -13.25
CA ARG A 49 -2.04 4.22 -12.90
C ARG A 49 -0.78 4.28 -13.74
N LYS A 50 -0.09 3.14 -13.88
CA LYS A 50 1.16 3.04 -14.64
C LYS A 50 0.97 3.43 -16.10
N ARG A 51 -0.16 3.06 -16.71
CA ARG A 51 -0.50 3.40 -18.09
C ARG A 51 -1.16 4.77 -18.26
N GLY A 52 -1.45 5.48 -17.16
CA GLY A 52 -2.11 6.79 -17.21
C GLY A 52 -3.54 6.73 -17.75
N VAL A 53 -4.26 5.62 -17.51
CA VAL A 53 -5.61 5.41 -18.05
C VAL A 53 -6.66 6.25 -17.32
N LEU A 54 -6.53 6.36 -15.99
CA LEU A 54 -7.50 7.04 -15.14
C LEU A 54 -6.80 7.55 -13.86
N PRO A 55 -7.12 8.75 -13.35
CA PRO A 55 -6.50 9.30 -12.14
C PRO A 55 -7.10 8.64 -10.88
N VAL A 56 -6.80 7.35 -10.69
CA VAL A 56 -7.34 6.55 -9.59
C VAL A 56 -6.55 6.82 -8.31
N VAL A 57 -7.24 7.21 -7.25
CA VAL A 57 -6.68 7.42 -5.91
C VAL A 57 -7.15 6.32 -4.94
N VAL A 58 -6.49 6.23 -3.79
CA VAL A 58 -6.98 5.43 -2.65
C VAL A 58 -7.46 6.42 -1.60
N ALA A 59 -8.67 6.20 -1.10
CA ALA A 59 -9.28 7.00 -0.04
C ALA A 59 -9.89 6.08 1.03
N GLU A 60 -10.31 6.67 2.14
CA GLU A 60 -11.07 5.99 3.18
C GLU A 60 -12.54 6.37 3.03
N SER A 61 -13.44 5.39 3.07
CA SER A 61 -14.88 5.60 3.05
C SER A 61 -15.36 6.16 4.40
N PRO A 62 -16.60 6.70 4.48
CA PRO A 62 -17.20 7.08 5.77
C PRO A 62 -17.32 5.93 6.78
N ALA A 63 -17.28 4.68 6.31
CA ALA A 63 -17.31 3.48 7.14
C ALA A 63 -15.91 3.02 7.60
N GLY A 64 -14.84 3.69 7.16
CA GLY A 64 -13.45 3.32 7.46
C GLY A 64 -12.81 2.35 6.46
N ASP A 65 -13.51 2.03 5.36
CA ASP A 65 -12.99 1.07 4.37
C ASP A 65 -12.07 1.75 3.35
N GLU A 66 -10.98 1.10 2.99
CA GLU A 66 -10.12 1.54 1.88
C GLU A 66 -10.87 1.36 0.54
N VAL A 67 -11.06 2.46 -0.20
CA VAL A 67 -11.75 2.47 -1.51
C VAL A 67 -10.81 2.90 -2.63
N TYR A 68 -11.05 2.37 -3.83
CA TYR A 68 -10.51 2.89 -5.08
C TYR A 68 -11.54 3.83 -5.71
N LYS A 69 -11.17 5.08 -5.96
CA LYS A 69 -12.04 6.06 -6.64
C LYS A 69 -11.26 6.83 -7.70
N VAL A 70 -11.99 7.45 -8.63
CA VAL A 70 -11.42 8.47 -9.51
C VAL A 70 -11.32 9.77 -8.72
N ALA A 71 -10.18 10.46 -8.83
CA ALA A 71 -10.00 11.75 -8.18
C ALA A 71 -11.11 12.74 -8.61
N ASP A 72 -11.73 13.41 -7.65
CA ASP A 72 -12.78 14.41 -7.89
C ASP A 72 -12.23 15.82 -8.12
N SER A 73 -10.98 16.06 -7.73
CA SER A 73 -10.33 17.36 -7.73
C SER A 73 -8.82 17.23 -7.98
N GLU A 74 -8.20 18.32 -8.43
CA GLU A 74 -6.75 18.34 -8.60
C GLU A 74 -6.04 18.30 -7.23
N GLU A 75 -6.64 18.90 -6.21
CA GLU A 75 -6.19 18.87 -4.83
C GLU A 75 -6.12 17.44 -4.28
N GLU A 76 -7.16 16.64 -4.50
CA GLU A 76 -7.18 15.22 -4.09
C GLU A 76 -6.07 14.43 -4.82
N LEU A 77 -5.92 14.65 -6.12
CA LEU A 77 -4.86 14.01 -6.90
C LEU A 77 -3.46 14.39 -6.39
N ARG A 78 -3.23 15.68 -6.11
CA ARG A 78 -1.97 16.19 -5.57
C ARG A 78 -1.68 15.61 -4.18
N ALA A 79 -2.68 15.52 -3.30
CA ALA A 79 -2.54 14.91 -1.98
C ALA A 79 -2.18 13.43 -2.09
N TYR A 80 -2.85 12.68 -2.97
CA TYR A 80 -2.53 11.27 -3.20
C TYR A 80 -1.13 11.08 -3.81
N ARG A 81 -0.71 11.97 -4.72
CA ARG A 81 0.66 11.96 -5.24
C ARG A 81 1.68 12.21 -4.12
N GLN A 82 1.42 13.13 -3.21
CA GLN A 82 2.30 13.41 -2.09
C GLN A 82 2.39 12.22 -1.12
N SER A 83 1.28 11.52 -0.86
CA SER A 83 1.29 10.33 -0.02
C SER A 83 2.13 9.20 -0.65
N LEU A 84 2.08 9.03 -1.98
CA LEU A 84 2.94 8.07 -2.69
C LEU A 84 4.42 8.43 -2.57
N LEU A 85 4.78 9.71 -2.68
CA LEU A 85 6.17 10.16 -2.50
C LEU A 85 6.67 9.89 -1.08
N SER A 86 5.88 10.23 -0.06
CA SER A 86 6.19 9.90 1.34
C SER A 86 6.39 8.40 1.53
N ARG A 87 5.53 7.58 0.91
CA ARG A 87 5.64 6.13 1.00
C ARG A 87 6.93 5.61 0.35
N ILE A 88 7.37 6.20 -0.75
CA ILE A 88 8.66 5.87 -1.38
C ILE A 88 9.82 6.18 -0.45
N GLU A 89 9.80 7.33 0.22
CA GLU A 89 10.83 7.74 1.17
C GLU A 89 10.92 6.78 2.37
N GLU A 90 9.78 6.41 2.95
CA GLU A 90 9.68 5.40 4.01
C GLU A 90 10.25 4.04 3.57
N LEU A 91 9.90 3.58 2.37
CA LEU A 91 10.40 2.32 1.83
C LEU A 91 11.91 2.36 1.61
N HIS A 92 12.46 3.47 1.10
CA HIS A 92 13.91 3.66 1.00
C HIS A 92 14.58 3.66 2.37
N ALA A 93 13.97 4.28 3.39
CA ALA A 93 14.48 4.25 4.76
C ALA A 93 14.47 2.83 5.34
N ALA A 94 13.39 2.07 5.12
CA ALA A 94 13.27 0.68 5.54
C ALA A 94 14.32 -0.23 4.89
N VAL A 95 14.55 -0.09 3.58
CA VAL A 95 15.60 -0.84 2.85
C VAL A 95 16.97 -0.55 3.46
N ARG A 96 17.32 0.72 3.67
CA ARG A 96 18.59 1.09 4.34
C ARG A 96 18.70 0.49 5.75
N GLY A 97 17.60 0.55 6.52
CA GLY A 97 17.54 -0.04 7.86
C GLY A 97 17.83 -1.55 7.84
N LEU A 98 17.22 -2.27 6.90
CA LEU A 98 17.44 -3.72 6.71
C LEU A 98 18.89 -4.03 6.31
N ASP A 99 19.48 -3.28 5.39
CA ASP A 99 20.87 -3.47 4.98
C ASP A 99 21.84 -3.27 6.16
N LEU A 100 21.61 -2.22 6.97
CA LEU A 100 22.41 -1.96 8.16
C LEU A 100 22.23 -3.05 9.22
N ALA A 101 20.99 -3.50 9.45
CA ALA A 101 20.68 -4.58 10.38
C ALA A 101 21.38 -5.88 9.96
N TRP A 102 21.33 -6.22 8.68
CA TRP A 102 21.97 -7.42 8.14
C TRP A 102 23.50 -7.40 8.29
N ARG A 103 24.14 -6.27 7.98
CA ARG A 103 25.60 -6.10 8.17
C ARG A 103 26.00 -6.32 9.63
N HIS A 104 25.27 -5.72 10.56
CA HIS A 104 25.56 -5.89 11.99
C HIS A 104 25.32 -7.33 12.46
N TRP A 105 24.20 -7.94 12.05
CA TRP A 105 23.89 -9.34 12.37
C TRP A 105 24.98 -10.29 11.88
N LYS A 106 25.49 -10.09 10.66
CA LYS A 106 26.58 -10.90 10.10
C LYS A 106 27.86 -10.83 10.92
N ALA A 107 28.16 -9.69 11.53
CA ALA A 107 29.36 -9.46 12.33
C ALA A 107 29.21 -9.88 13.81
N HIS A 108 28.05 -9.64 14.42
CA HIS A 108 27.88 -9.75 15.87
C HIS A 108 26.89 -10.83 16.30
N ARG A 109 26.02 -11.31 15.39
CA ARG A 109 24.91 -12.23 15.69
C ARG A 109 23.99 -11.73 16.82
N SER A 110 23.90 -10.42 16.98
CA SER A 110 23.05 -9.73 17.95
C SER A 110 22.27 -8.60 17.28
N PRO A 111 21.21 -8.07 17.92
CA PRO A 111 20.58 -6.82 17.52
C PRO A 111 21.56 -5.63 17.64
N ARG A 112 21.30 -4.57 16.86
CA ARG A 112 22.14 -3.34 16.86
C ARG A 112 22.05 -2.51 18.14
N TRP A 113 20.99 -2.70 18.90
CA TRP A 113 20.78 -2.10 20.21
C TRP A 113 20.79 -3.18 21.28
N ALA A 114 21.08 -2.78 22.52
CA ALA A 114 20.86 -3.67 23.65
C ALA A 114 19.37 -4.02 23.71
N GLN A 115 19.04 -5.30 23.65
CA GLN A 115 17.72 -5.73 24.08
C GLN A 115 17.76 -5.91 25.59
N PRO A 116 16.80 -5.35 26.34
CA PRO A 116 16.63 -5.73 27.74
C PRO A 116 16.53 -7.25 27.81
N GLY A 117 17.13 -7.86 28.83
CA GLY A 117 16.90 -9.28 29.08
C GLY A 117 15.39 -9.54 29.17
N LEU A 118 14.92 -10.67 28.62
CA LEU A 118 13.51 -11.08 28.71
C LEU A 118 12.96 -11.10 30.15
N PHE A 119 13.86 -11.09 31.16
CA PHE A 119 13.56 -11.05 32.59
C PHE A 119 13.80 -9.68 33.25
N GLU A 120 14.47 -8.72 32.60
CA GLU A 120 14.73 -7.37 33.17
C GLU A 120 13.50 -6.45 33.12
N VAL A 121 12.48 -6.80 32.33
CA VAL A 121 11.23 -6.03 32.24
C VAL A 121 10.33 -6.25 33.48
N ALA A 122 10.62 -7.25 34.31
CA ALA A 122 9.85 -7.56 35.52
C ALA A 122 10.27 -6.77 36.77
N ASP A 123 11.50 -6.22 36.82
CA ASP A 123 12.04 -5.55 38.01
C ASP A 123 11.86 -4.02 37.99
N GLY A 124 10.87 -3.53 37.23
CA GLY A 124 10.47 -2.12 37.20
C GLY A 124 9.49 -1.72 38.30
N GLY A 125 9.52 -2.38 39.46
CA GLY A 125 8.66 -2.12 40.60
C GLY A 125 9.47 -1.77 41.85
N GLY A 126 9.71 -0.48 42.06
CA GLY A 126 10.08 0.05 43.38
C GLY A 126 11.41 0.79 43.43
N ARG A 127 11.35 2.12 43.30
CA ARG A 127 11.77 3.07 44.33
C ARG A 127 11.12 4.42 44.08
#